data_AF-A0A101F0J4-F1
#
_entry.id   AF-A0A101F0J4-F1
#
_cell.length_a   1.000
_cell.length_b   1.000
_cell.length_c   1.000
_cell.angle_alpha   90.00
_cell.angle_beta   90.00
_cell.angle_gamma   90.00
#
_symmetry.space_group_name_H-M   'P 1'
#
loop_
_entity.id
_entity.type
_entity.pdbx_description
1 polymer ?
#
loop_
_entity_poly.entity_id
_entity_poly.type
_entity_poly.pdbx_seq_one_letter_code
_entity_poly.pdbx_strand_id
1 'polypeptide(L)'
;MVYVCGNGEREYWKHAYKAEELILKLSESPISMENALQLVDKESLNYFLWESFLKEESGQIKLNFCFTPWEDVLKLREIGVKYGEALAEYLIKNFKWVDDDLKRLNCLRYSKLEYLRFAVVGCYALDLKFLTMLENEWGEKRKFIPYAREIRGDWGKIAKDFYWGCHSAKFGNYMFYSFGNHTGSRNAFPDLVWSGKAEEDEAEALGRALEEFHKSGKTSEILEKYEYVGVPFFDRDDGKIAWEVASRVASEVKRLVTEVEELKENLSKLRASQWCSFEELFIEAWHWIFGWTNNVLIKEDYFAEPEESGDGGRYVKWVSS
;
A
#
# COMPACT_ATOMS: atom_id res chain seq x y z
N MET A 1 13.80 14.81 7.12
CA MET A 1 12.65 14.83 6.21
C MET A 1 11.55 14.03 6.87
N VAL A 2 10.36 14.59 6.98
CA VAL A 2 9.17 13.84 7.40
C VAL A 2 8.36 13.55 6.14
N TYR A 3 8.08 12.27 5.90
CA TYR A 3 7.17 11.86 4.85
C TYR A 3 5.83 11.55 5.46
N VAL A 4 4.81 12.12 4.85
CA VAL A 4 3.44 12.05 5.32
C VAL A 4 2.62 11.35 4.25
N CYS A 5 1.73 10.46 4.67
CA CYS A 5 0.84 9.67 3.84
C CYS A 5 -0.60 9.78 4.34
N GLY A 6 -1.54 9.67 3.41
CA GLY A 6 -2.95 9.42 3.70
C GLY A 6 -3.86 9.89 2.57
N ASN A 7 -5.11 9.44 2.60
CA ASN A 7 -6.17 9.81 1.63
C ASN A 7 -6.73 11.22 1.89
N GLY A 8 -5.84 12.19 2.10
CA GLY A 8 -6.18 13.52 2.58
C GLY A 8 -6.60 14.49 1.49
N GLU A 9 -7.40 15.48 1.89
CA GLU A 9 -7.73 16.61 1.03
C GLU A 9 -6.47 17.41 0.67
N ARG A 10 -6.45 18.06 -0.50
CA ARG A 10 -5.30 18.87 -0.96
C ARG A 10 -4.83 19.90 0.07
N GLU A 11 -5.74 20.39 0.91
CA GLU A 11 -5.45 21.34 1.97
C GLU A 11 -4.50 20.77 3.03
N TYR A 12 -4.63 19.49 3.37
CA TYR A 12 -3.74 18.82 4.31
C TYR A 12 -2.27 18.97 3.91
N TRP A 13 -1.97 18.68 2.65
CA TRP A 13 -0.61 18.71 2.11
C TRP A 13 0.00 20.11 2.15
N LYS A 14 -0.80 21.17 1.99
CA LYS A 14 -0.34 22.56 2.09
C LYS A 14 0.23 22.88 3.48
N HIS A 15 -0.32 22.27 4.52
CA HIS A 15 0.09 22.48 5.91
C HIS A 15 1.17 21.48 6.35
N ALA A 16 1.08 20.21 5.92
CA ALA A 16 1.98 19.14 6.34
C ALA A 16 3.46 19.43 6.03
N TYR A 17 3.78 19.93 4.84
CA TYR A 17 5.17 20.24 4.47
C TYR A 17 5.81 21.34 5.32
N LYS A 18 5.01 22.20 5.95
CA LYS A 18 5.50 23.28 6.81
C LYS A 18 5.67 22.84 8.26
N ALA A 19 5.04 21.74 8.64
CA ALA A 19 5.00 21.27 10.03
C ALA A 19 6.09 20.23 10.35
N GLU A 20 7.04 19.96 9.45
CA GLU A 20 8.09 18.94 9.66
C GLU A 20 8.85 19.16 10.97
N GLU A 21 9.39 20.36 11.20
CA GLU A 21 10.17 20.66 12.40
C GLU A 21 9.33 20.57 13.67
N LEU A 22 8.08 21.04 13.61
CA LEU A 22 7.12 20.90 14.70
C LEU A 22 6.85 19.43 15.03
N ILE A 23 6.59 18.58 14.04
CA ILE A 23 6.28 17.16 14.22
C ILE A 23 7.48 16.45 14.86
N LEU A 24 8.70 16.70 14.35
CA LEU A 24 9.91 16.14 14.93
C LEU A 24 10.06 16.56 16.40
N LYS A 25 9.86 17.85 16.72
CA LYS A 25 9.96 18.33 18.10
C LYS A 25 8.90 17.74 19.02
N LEU A 26 7.66 17.63 18.56
CA LEU A 26 6.56 17.06 19.32
C LEU A 26 6.69 15.55 19.52
N SER A 27 7.38 14.86 18.60
CA SER A 27 7.75 13.46 18.81
C SER A 27 8.71 13.30 19.98
N GLU A 28 9.50 14.32 20.28
CA GLU A 28 10.42 14.30 21.41
C GLU A 28 9.71 14.42 22.75
N SER A 29 8.87 15.46 22.85
CA SER A 29 8.12 15.81 24.05
C SER A 29 7.03 16.84 23.72
N PRO A 30 5.92 16.91 24.47
CA PRO A 30 4.96 18.01 24.35
C PRO A 30 5.62 19.39 24.58
N ILE A 31 5.20 20.42 23.84
CA ILE A 31 5.75 21.78 23.94
C ILE A 31 4.64 22.81 24.15
N SER A 32 4.98 24.03 24.59
CA SER A 32 3.98 25.12 24.72
C SER A 32 3.51 25.63 23.35
N MET A 33 2.33 26.26 23.33
CA MET A 33 1.80 26.97 22.16
C MET A 33 2.80 28.02 21.62
N GLU A 34 3.47 28.74 22.52
CA GLU A 34 4.50 29.73 22.16
C GLU A 34 5.66 29.09 21.39
N ASN A 35 6.17 27.96 21.89
CA ASN A 35 7.26 27.24 21.21
C ASN A 35 6.79 26.65 19.88
N ALA A 36 5.55 26.15 19.79
CA ALA A 36 5.01 25.62 18.54
C ALA A 36 4.92 26.71 17.44
N LEU A 37 4.52 27.92 17.80
CA LEU A 37 4.46 29.08 16.88
C LEU A 37 5.83 29.57 16.41
N GLN A 38 6.92 29.14 17.03
CA GLN A 38 8.28 29.39 16.54
C GLN A 38 8.71 28.39 15.46
N LEU A 39 8.07 27.21 15.39
CA LEU A 39 8.43 26.11 14.48
C LEU A 39 7.52 26.01 13.26
N VAL A 40 6.32 26.59 13.33
CA VAL A 40 5.35 26.57 12.22
C VAL A 40 4.52 27.85 12.20
N ASP A 41 4.01 28.23 11.04
CA ASP A 41 3.09 29.35 10.92
C ASP A 41 1.74 29.09 11.63
N LYS A 42 1.10 30.16 12.10
CA LYS A 42 -0.15 30.10 12.86
C LYS A 42 -1.31 29.46 12.10
N GLU A 43 -1.37 29.64 10.78
CA GLU A 43 -2.43 29.06 9.94
C GLU A 43 -2.33 27.53 9.97
N SER A 44 -1.12 27.00 9.75
CA SER A 44 -0.84 25.57 9.77
C SER A 44 -0.97 24.97 11.17
N LEU A 45 -0.52 25.65 12.23
CA LEU A 45 -0.74 25.18 13.61
C LEU A 45 -2.23 25.05 13.94
N ASN A 46 -3.02 26.08 13.59
CA ASN A 46 -4.46 26.08 13.80
C ASN A 46 -5.14 24.97 13.01
N TYR A 47 -4.74 24.75 11.75
CA TYR A 47 -5.26 23.65 10.93
C TYR A 47 -5.03 22.29 11.60
N PHE A 48 -3.81 22.02 12.06
CA PHE A 48 -3.46 20.77 12.72
C PHE A 48 -4.22 20.54 14.04
N LEU A 49 -4.49 21.60 14.81
CA LEU A 49 -5.31 21.52 16.02
C LEU A 49 -6.80 21.32 15.70
N TRP A 50 -7.30 22.01 14.68
CA TRP A 50 -8.70 21.94 14.26
C TRP A 50 -9.06 20.56 13.72
N GLU A 51 -8.19 19.98 12.90
CA GLU A 51 -8.29 18.62 12.38
C GLU A 51 -7.94 17.54 13.43
N SER A 52 -7.58 17.95 14.65
CA SER A 52 -7.21 17.04 15.74
C SER A 52 -6.00 16.16 15.45
N PHE A 53 -5.11 16.55 14.53
CA PHE A 53 -3.79 15.91 14.36
C PHE A 53 -2.85 16.29 15.50
N LEU A 54 -3.03 17.49 16.05
CA LEU A 54 -2.40 17.90 17.29
C LEU A 54 -3.48 18.04 18.38
N LYS A 55 -3.06 17.83 19.62
CA LYS A 55 -3.94 17.99 20.77
C LYS A 55 -3.31 18.92 21.80
N GLU A 56 -4.11 19.85 22.30
CA GLU A 56 -3.74 20.67 23.44
C GLU A 56 -4.23 20.02 24.74
N GLU A 57 -3.33 19.80 25.68
CA GLU A 57 -3.61 19.30 27.02
C GLU A 57 -2.73 20.03 28.03
N SER A 58 -3.33 20.57 29.10
CA SER A 58 -2.61 21.24 30.19
C SER A 58 -1.64 22.35 29.71
N GLY A 59 -2.03 23.10 28.67
CA GLY A 59 -1.22 24.18 28.09
C GLY A 59 -0.03 23.72 27.23
N GLN A 60 0.05 22.42 26.95
CA GLN A 60 1.03 21.83 26.04
C GLN A 60 0.35 21.23 24.83
N ILE A 61 1.03 21.27 23.70
CA ILE A 61 0.66 20.67 22.44
C ILE A 61 1.41 19.35 22.31
N LYS A 62 0.73 18.31 21.84
CA LYS A 62 1.29 16.99 21.54
C LYS A 62 0.75 16.43 20.23
N LEU A 63 1.46 15.44 19.68
CA LEU A 63 0.98 14.63 18.55
C LEU A 63 -0.29 13.86 18.92
N ASN A 64 -1.19 13.71 17.96
CA ASN A 64 -2.43 12.93 18.07
C ASN A 64 -2.72 12.14 16.77
N PHE A 65 -1.66 11.71 16.08
CA PHE A 65 -1.70 10.86 14.90
C PHE A 65 -0.44 10.01 14.84
N CYS A 66 -0.45 8.92 14.07
CA CYS A 66 0.70 8.01 13.97
C CYS A 66 1.88 8.65 13.22
N PHE A 67 2.82 9.21 13.99
CA PHE A 67 4.18 9.47 13.53
C PHE A 67 5.10 8.31 13.88
N THR A 68 6.08 7.99 13.06
CA THR A 68 7.12 6.99 13.35
C THR A 68 8.49 7.64 13.25
N PRO A 69 9.17 7.93 14.38
CA PRO A 69 10.53 8.42 14.35
C PRO A 69 11.47 7.36 13.77
N TRP A 70 12.66 7.78 13.38
CA TRP A 70 13.60 6.89 12.69
C TRP A 70 13.90 5.58 13.43
N GLU A 71 14.06 5.65 14.74
CA GLU A 71 14.37 4.48 15.56
C GLU A 71 13.21 3.47 15.57
N ASP A 72 11.97 3.94 15.43
CA ASP A 72 10.81 3.07 15.27
C ASP A 72 10.68 2.53 13.85
N VAL A 73 11.04 3.31 12.82
CA VAL A 73 11.10 2.82 11.42
C VAL A 73 12.02 1.60 11.32
N LEU A 74 13.19 1.64 11.97
CA LEU A 74 14.12 0.51 11.99
C LEU A 74 13.51 -0.72 12.69
N LYS A 75 12.81 -0.54 13.81
CA LYS A 75 12.12 -1.63 14.51
C LYS A 75 10.93 -2.17 13.71
N LEU A 76 10.17 -1.31 13.04
CA LEU A 76 9.07 -1.71 12.17
C LEU A 76 9.57 -2.58 11.02
N ARG A 77 10.76 -2.29 10.49
CA ARG A 77 11.41 -3.18 9.52
C ARG A 77 11.71 -4.55 10.13
N GLU A 78 12.27 -4.63 11.33
CA GLU A 78 12.54 -5.91 12.01
C GLU A 78 11.24 -6.71 12.28
N ILE A 79 10.20 -6.02 12.72
CA ILE A 79 8.84 -6.57 12.88
C ILE A 79 8.34 -7.08 11.52
N GLY A 80 8.46 -6.28 10.47
CA GLY A 80 8.09 -6.64 9.11
C GLY A 80 8.78 -7.91 8.63
N VAL A 81 10.09 -8.06 8.87
CA VAL A 81 10.85 -9.28 8.56
C VAL A 81 10.26 -10.47 9.30
N LYS A 82 10.23 -10.41 10.63
CA LYS A 82 9.82 -11.54 11.48
C LYS A 82 8.41 -12.03 11.16
N TYR A 83 7.44 -11.11 11.15
CA TYR A 83 6.05 -11.48 10.97
C TYR A 83 5.70 -11.70 9.48
N GLY A 84 6.41 -11.06 8.56
CA GLY A 84 6.24 -11.28 7.13
C GLY A 84 6.75 -12.65 6.68
N GLU A 85 7.87 -13.13 7.23
CA GLU A 85 8.36 -14.49 6.99
C GLU A 85 7.35 -15.53 7.49
N ALA A 86 6.91 -15.40 8.74
CA ALA A 86 5.93 -16.30 9.33
C ALA A 86 4.61 -16.32 8.53
N LEU A 87 4.15 -15.16 8.06
CA LEU A 87 2.95 -15.07 7.24
C LEU A 87 3.15 -15.72 5.87
N ALA A 88 4.28 -15.49 5.20
CA ALA A 88 4.57 -16.10 3.90
C ALA A 88 4.61 -17.64 4.00
N GLU A 89 5.31 -18.18 4.99
CA GLU A 89 5.34 -19.63 5.26
C GLU A 89 3.94 -20.19 5.50
N TYR A 90 3.12 -19.48 6.29
CA TYR A 90 1.74 -19.87 6.55
C TYR A 90 0.91 -19.90 5.27
N LEU A 91 1.00 -18.87 4.43
CA LEU A 91 0.26 -18.79 3.16
C LEU A 91 0.64 -19.96 2.24
N ILE A 92 1.94 -20.20 2.01
CA ILE A 92 2.43 -21.29 1.16
C ILE A 92 1.91 -22.65 1.67
N LYS A 93 1.97 -22.87 2.98
CA LYS A 93 1.59 -24.15 3.59
C LYS A 93 0.08 -24.42 3.54
N ASN A 94 -0.73 -23.40 3.81
CA ASN A 94 -2.15 -23.60 4.12
C ASN A 94 -3.08 -23.19 2.97
N PHE A 95 -2.65 -22.34 2.05
CA PHE A 95 -3.56 -21.70 1.07
C PHE A 95 -3.54 -22.41 -0.29
N LYS A 96 -3.33 -23.73 -0.32
CA LYS A 96 -3.43 -24.53 -1.56
C LYS A 96 -4.78 -24.38 -2.28
N TRP A 97 -5.84 -24.09 -1.52
CA TRP A 97 -7.18 -23.84 -2.07
C TRP A 97 -7.22 -22.59 -2.96
N VAL A 98 -6.33 -21.61 -2.75
CA VAL A 98 -6.22 -20.42 -3.61
C VAL A 98 -5.89 -20.85 -5.03
N ASP A 99 -4.96 -21.77 -5.21
CA ASP A 99 -4.58 -22.28 -6.53
C ASP A 99 -5.76 -22.96 -7.24
N ASP A 100 -6.56 -23.73 -6.49
CA ASP A 100 -7.69 -24.44 -7.05
C ASP A 100 -8.75 -23.47 -7.59
N ASP A 101 -8.98 -22.35 -6.90
CA ASP A 101 -9.89 -21.30 -7.39
C ASP A 101 -9.27 -20.45 -8.51
N LEU A 102 -7.99 -20.07 -8.41
CA LEU A 102 -7.31 -19.30 -9.46
C LEU A 102 -7.16 -20.08 -10.76
N LYS A 103 -7.05 -21.42 -10.72
CA LYS A 103 -7.03 -22.28 -11.90
C LYS A 103 -8.34 -22.28 -12.70
N ARG A 104 -9.42 -21.77 -12.12
CA ARG A 104 -10.74 -21.65 -12.77
C ARG A 104 -10.87 -20.36 -13.58
N LEU A 105 -9.93 -19.42 -13.43
CA LEU A 105 -9.97 -18.15 -14.12
C LEU A 105 -9.68 -18.34 -15.61
N ASN A 106 -10.49 -17.69 -16.46
CA ASN A 106 -10.31 -17.72 -17.91
C ASN A 106 -8.96 -17.16 -18.33
N CYS A 107 -8.51 -16.12 -17.65
CA CYS A 107 -7.27 -15.39 -17.93
C CYS A 107 -6.00 -16.24 -17.77
N LEU A 108 -6.07 -17.36 -17.02
CA LEU A 108 -4.93 -18.26 -16.84
C LEU A 108 -4.44 -18.86 -18.18
N ARG A 109 -5.29 -18.91 -19.22
CA ARG A 109 -4.89 -19.35 -20.56
C ARG A 109 -3.81 -18.48 -21.20
N TYR A 110 -3.72 -17.22 -20.80
CA TYR A 110 -2.81 -16.21 -21.36
C TYR A 110 -1.88 -15.60 -20.32
N SER A 111 -1.86 -16.14 -19.10
CA SER A 111 -1.01 -15.69 -18.01
C SER A 111 -0.43 -16.89 -17.25
N LYS A 112 0.18 -16.64 -16.09
CA LYS A 112 0.74 -17.69 -15.22
C LYS A 112 0.15 -17.58 -13.83
N LEU A 113 0.08 -18.71 -13.13
CA LEU A 113 -0.54 -18.79 -11.81
C LEU A 113 0.17 -17.87 -10.80
N GLU A 114 1.48 -17.70 -10.94
CA GLU A 114 2.31 -16.84 -10.10
C GLU A 114 1.94 -15.36 -10.24
N TYR A 115 1.55 -14.89 -11.44
CA TYR A 115 1.03 -13.54 -11.64
C TYR A 115 -0.36 -13.37 -11.04
N LEU A 116 -1.22 -14.39 -11.17
CA LEU A 116 -2.56 -14.36 -10.59
C LEU A 116 -2.50 -14.34 -9.06
N ARG A 117 -1.62 -15.15 -8.44
CA ARG A 117 -1.38 -15.11 -7.00
C ARG A 117 -0.87 -13.76 -6.55
N PHE A 118 0.07 -13.16 -7.28
CA PHE A 118 0.57 -11.82 -6.95
C PHE A 118 -0.56 -10.79 -6.98
N ALA A 119 -1.35 -10.75 -8.04
CA ALA A 119 -2.47 -9.81 -8.16
C ALA A 119 -3.56 -10.05 -7.11
N VAL A 120 -3.96 -11.30 -6.89
CA VAL A 120 -5.11 -11.63 -6.02
C VAL A 120 -4.72 -11.68 -4.55
N VAL A 121 -3.62 -12.35 -4.20
CA VAL A 121 -3.15 -12.47 -2.82
C VAL A 121 -2.36 -11.24 -2.42
N GLY A 122 -1.31 -10.89 -3.19
CA GLY A 122 -0.43 -9.77 -2.84
C GLY A 122 -1.14 -8.42 -2.86
N CYS A 123 -1.83 -8.08 -3.94
CA CYS A 123 -2.50 -6.79 -4.08
C CYS A 123 -3.92 -6.80 -3.50
N TYR A 124 -4.83 -7.59 -4.07
CA TYR A 124 -6.24 -7.48 -3.66
C TYR A 124 -6.45 -7.89 -2.21
N ALA A 125 -5.82 -8.98 -1.75
CA ALA A 125 -6.03 -9.45 -0.39
C ALA A 125 -5.20 -8.68 0.65
N LEU A 126 -3.87 -8.69 0.52
CA LEU A 126 -2.97 -8.17 1.54
C LEU A 126 -2.85 -6.64 1.54
N ASP A 127 -3.01 -5.97 0.40
CA ASP A 127 -3.01 -4.50 0.33
C ASP A 127 -4.45 -3.97 0.43
N LEU A 128 -5.21 -4.03 -0.66
CA LEU A 128 -6.49 -3.32 -0.79
C LEU A 128 -7.54 -3.78 0.23
N LYS A 129 -7.84 -5.08 0.29
CA LYS A 129 -8.88 -5.63 1.16
C LYS A 129 -8.52 -5.52 2.62
N PHE A 130 -7.30 -5.90 2.97
CA PHE A 130 -6.87 -5.90 4.36
C PHE A 130 -6.92 -4.50 4.94
N LEU A 131 -6.38 -3.50 4.25
CA LEU A 131 -6.42 -2.10 4.68
C LEU A 131 -7.87 -1.60 4.79
N THR A 132 -8.71 -1.87 3.78
CA THR A 132 -10.15 -1.52 3.83
C THR A 132 -10.84 -2.16 5.05
N MET A 133 -10.49 -3.40 5.40
CA MET A 133 -11.05 -4.10 6.56
C MET A 133 -10.57 -3.54 7.90
N LEU A 134 -9.38 -2.94 7.97
CA LEU A 134 -8.89 -2.25 9.16
C LEU A 134 -9.54 -0.87 9.30
N GLU A 135 -9.59 -0.10 8.21
CA GLU A 135 -10.17 1.25 8.20
C GLU A 135 -11.66 1.24 8.59
N ASN A 136 -12.42 0.24 8.13
CA ASN A 136 -13.85 0.12 8.47
C ASN A 136 -14.11 -0.12 9.96
N GLU A 137 -13.12 -0.57 10.74
CA GLU A 137 -13.28 -0.77 12.20
C GLU A 137 -13.14 0.52 13.01
N TRP A 138 -12.66 1.62 12.40
CA TRP A 138 -12.44 2.90 13.08
C TRP A 138 -13.66 3.80 13.17
N GLY A 139 -14.76 3.40 12.55
CA GLY A 139 -16.01 4.15 12.50
C GLY A 139 -15.93 5.41 11.64
N GLU A 140 -17.09 6.01 11.36
CA GLU A 140 -17.23 7.09 10.37
C GLU A 140 -16.50 8.40 10.71
N LYS A 141 -16.03 8.57 11.96
CA LYS A 141 -15.40 9.81 12.45
C LYS A 141 -13.90 9.94 12.12
N ARG A 142 -13.28 8.90 11.54
CA ARG A 142 -11.85 8.89 11.18
C ARG A 142 -11.65 8.47 9.73
N LYS A 143 -12.38 9.12 8.80
CA LYS A 143 -12.22 8.88 7.34
C LYS A 143 -10.85 9.26 6.80
N PHE A 144 -10.12 10.12 7.52
CA PHE A 144 -8.75 10.50 7.19
C PHE A 144 -7.92 10.55 8.48
N ILE A 145 -6.89 9.71 8.56
CA ILE A 145 -5.86 9.77 9.59
C ILE A 145 -4.53 9.93 8.86
N PRO A 146 -3.77 11.00 9.10
CA PRO A 146 -2.44 11.09 8.55
C PRO A 146 -1.52 10.09 9.22
N TYR A 147 -0.63 9.52 8.44
CA TYR A 147 0.51 8.75 8.90
C TYR A 147 1.76 9.51 8.51
N ALA A 148 2.74 9.61 9.40
CA ALA A 148 4.02 10.17 9.03
C ALA A 148 5.17 9.32 9.54
N ARG A 149 6.30 9.41 8.84
CA ARG A 149 7.54 8.73 9.19
C ARG A 149 8.71 9.64 8.97
N GLU A 150 9.72 9.50 9.81
CA GLU A 150 11.00 10.12 9.56
C GLU A 150 11.73 9.40 8.43
N ILE A 151 12.24 10.16 7.47
CA ILE A 151 13.08 9.70 6.36
C ILE A 151 14.48 10.27 6.54
N ARG A 152 15.47 9.37 6.53
CA ARG A 152 16.90 9.67 6.53
C ARG A 152 17.58 9.17 5.25
N GLY A 153 18.86 9.52 5.06
CA GLY A 153 19.57 9.32 3.79
C GLY A 153 19.71 7.87 3.30
N ASP A 154 19.51 6.90 4.17
CA ASP A 154 19.50 5.46 3.89
C ASP A 154 18.09 4.89 3.64
N TRP A 155 17.05 5.73 3.63
CA TRP A 155 15.66 5.33 3.39
C TRP A 155 15.49 4.47 2.14
N GLY A 156 16.11 4.87 1.01
CA GLY A 156 16.01 4.11 -0.24
C GLY A 156 16.48 2.66 -0.09
N LYS A 157 17.44 2.37 0.80
CA LYS A 157 17.91 1.01 1.09
C LYS A 157 17.01 0.27 2.08
N ILE A 158 16.41 1.00 3.02
CA ILE A 158 15.55 0.44 4.08
C ILE A 158 14.16 0.11 3.54
N ALA A 159 13.60 1.00 2.73
CA ALA A 159 12.32 0.82 2.06
C ALA A 159 12.41 -0.13 0.87
N LYS A 160 13.63 -0.33 0.33
CA LYS A 160 13.87 -1.35 -0.71
C LYS A 160 13.37 -2.69 -0.22
N ASP A 161 12.52 -3.29 -1.05
CA ASP A 161 11.82 -4.54 -0.81
C ASP A 161 10.63 -4.41 0.19
N PHE A 162 10.57 -3.44 1.10
CA PHE A 162 9.47 -3.38 2.08
C PHE A 162 8.28 -2.52 1.66
N TYR A 163 8.51 -1.42 0.94
CA TYR A 163 7.43 -0.47 0.69
C TYR A 163 6.71 -0.77 -0.61
N TRP A 164 5.59 -1.49 -0.51
CA TRP A 164 4.76 -1.93 -1.64
C TRP A 164 3.42 -1.22 -1.65
N GLY A 165 2.84 -1.02 -2.83
CA GLY A 165 1.52 -0.40 -2.94
C GLY A 165 0.92 -0.43 -4.33
N CYS A 166 -0.40 -0.32 -4.37
CA CYS A 166 -1.21 -0.42 -5.57
C CYS A 166 -1.55 0.95 -6.16
N HIS A 167 -1.37 1.11 -7.47
CA HIS A 167 -1.96 2.20 -8.24
C HIS A 167 -3.03 1.62 -9.15
N SER A 168 -4.20 2.25 -9.18
CA SER A 168 -5.29 1.87 -10.07
C SER A 168 -6.00 3.09 -10.64
N ALA A 169 -6.44 2.99 -11.90
CA ALA A 169 -7.25 4.02 -12.54
C ALA A 169 -8.25 3.37 -13.50
N LYS A 170 -9.45 3.96 -13.56
CA LYS A 170 -10.51 3.54 -14.47
C LYS A 170 -10.50 4.43 -15.71
N PHE A 171 -10.42 3.81 -16.89
CA PHE A 171 -10.52 4.46 -18.18
C PHE A 171 -11.61 3.77 -19.00
N GLY A 172 -12.70 4.51 -19.27
CA GLY A 172 -13.91 3.94 -19.85
C GLY A 172 -14.46 2.76 -19.03
N ASN A 173 -14.55 1.58 -19.65
CA ASN A 173 -15.03 0.36 -18.98
C ASN A 173 -13.95 -0.45 -18.27
N TYR A 174 -12.68 -0.05 -18.33
CA TYR A 174 -11.58 -0.87 -17.83
C TYR A 174 -10.89 -0.23 -16.63
N MET A 175 -10.56 -1.03 -15.63
CA MET A 175 -9.70 -0.64 -14.52
C MET A 175 -8.31 -1.21 -14.75
N PHE A 176 -7.31 -0.34 -14.73
CA PHE A 176 -5.90 -0.70 -14.84
C PHE A 176 -5.28 -0.71 -13.46
N TYR A 177 -4.43 -1.70 -13.21
CA TYR A 177 -3.76 -1.88 -11.94
C TYR A 177 -2.25 -2.03 -12.14
N SER A 178 -1.52 -1.64 -11.10
CA SER A 178 -0.14 -2.01 -10.91
C SER A 178 0.18 -2.13 -9.43
N PHE A 179 1.04 -3.08 -9.08
CA PHE A 179 1.41 -3.34 -7.69
C PHE A 179 2.84 -3.83 -7.60
N GLY A 180 3.54 -3.37 -6.57
CA GLY A 180 4.95 -3.69 -6.35
C GLY A 180 5.66 -2.63 -5.52
N ASN A 181 7.00 -2.64 -5.55
CA ASN A 181 7.80 -1.80 -4.65
C ASN A 181 7.85 -0.33 -5.11
N HIS A 182 7.87 0.61 -4.18
CA HIS A 182 7.84 2.06 -4.45
C HIS A 182 9.25 2.69 -4.58
N THR A 183 10.30 1.89 -4.80
CA THR A 183 11.68 2.41 -4.79
C THR A 183 12.15 3.06 -6.08
N GLY A 184 11.34 3.03 -7.15
CA GLY A 184 11.65 3.67 -8.43
C GLY A 184 10.41 3.93 -9.30
N SER A 185 10.65 4.42 -10.51
CA SER A 185 9.65 4.82 -11.48
C SER A 185 8.74 3.65 -11.86
N ARG A 186 7.45 3.94 -11.84
CA ARG A 186 6.40 3.01 -12.25
C ARG A 186 5.98 3.35 -13.67
N ASN A 187 6.00 2.36 -14.56
CA ASN A 187 5.62 2.51 -15.97
C ASN A 187 4.38 1.66 -16.30
N ALA A 188 3.39 1.64 -15.39
CA ALA A 188 2.10 1.04 -15.67
C ALA A 188 1.14 2.08 -16.26
N PHE A 189 0.05 1.62 -16.86
CA PHE A 189 -0.84 2.49 -17.62
C PHE A 189 -1.46 3.65 -16.83
N PRO A 190 -1.91 3.46 -15.56
CA PRO A 190 -2.35 4.60 -14.74
C PRO A 190 -1.29 5.70 -14.65
N ASP A 191 -0.02 5.32 -14.45
CA ASP A 191 1.10 6.26 -14.29
C ASP A 191 1.48 6.94 -15.62
N LEU A 192 1.38 6.22 -16.74
CA LEU A 192 1.61 6.80 -18.07
C LEU A 192 0.59 7.90 -18.37
N VAL A 193 -0.68 7.67 -18.05
CA VAL A 193 -1.73 8.67 -18.21
C VAL A 193 -1.54 9.83 -17.24
N TRP A 194 -1.31 9.57 -15.95
CA TRP A 194 -1.09 10.63 -14.95
C TRP A 194 0.13 11.50 -15.24
N SER A 195 1.16 10.94 -15.89
CA SER A 195 2.34 11.69 -16.31
C SER A 195 2.20 12.37 -17.68
N GLY A 196 1.05 12.26 -18.34
CA GLY A 196 0.80 12.84 -19.67
C GLY A 196 1.58 12.17 -20.80
N LYS A 197 2.07 10.94 -20.57
CA LYS A 197 2.77 10.13 -21.59
C LYS A 197 1.81 9.27 -22.43
N ALA A 198 0.57 9.14 -22.00
CA ALA A 198 -0.51 8.47 -22.72
C ALA A 198 -1.83 9.23 -22.47
N GLU A 199 -2.76 9.14 -23.41
CA GLU A 199 -4.09 9.75 -23.29
C GLU A 199 -5.11 8.74 -22.69
N GLU A 200 -6.18 9.24 -22.07
CA GLU A 200 -7.23 8.38 -21.50
C GLU A 200 -7.92 7.50 -22.57
N ASP A 201 -8.14 8.04 -23.78
CA ASP A 201 -8.72 7.31 -24.91
C ASP A 201 -7.81 6.16 -25.39
N GLU A 202 -6.49 6.35 -25.29
CA GLU A 202 -5.53 5.28 -25.58
C GLU A 202 -5.60 4.16 -24.53
N ALA A 203 -5.81 4.52 -23.25
CA ALA A 203 -5.99 3.54 -22.18
C ALA A 203 -7.25 2.70 -22.38
N GLU A 204 -8.37 3.32 -22.74
CA GLU A 204 -9.60 2.59 -23.01
C GLU A 204 -9.46 1.69 -24.26
N ALA A 205 -8.79 2.17 -25.31
CA ALA A 205 -8.50 1.37 -26.50
C ALA A 205 -7.62 0.14 -26.17
N LEU A 206 -6.64 0.30 -25.29
CA LEU A 206 -5.81 -0.80 -24.82
C LEU A 206 -6.65 -1.82 -24.04
N GLY A 207 -7.53 -1.38 -23.15
CA GLY A 207 -8.44 -2.26 -22.39
C GLY A 207 -9.31 -3.13 -23.31
N ARG A 208 -9.91 -2.52 -24.35
CA ARG A 208 -10.67 -3.23 -25.39
C ARG A 208 -9.83 -4.26 -26.13
N ALA A 209 -8.61 -3.89 -26.51
CA ALA A 209 -7.71 -4.79 -27.23
C ALA A 209 -7.33 -6.00 -26.38
N LEU A 210 -7.15 -5.83 -25.07
CA LEU A 210 -6.83 -6.91 -24.14
C LEU A 210 -7.97 -7.88 -23.94
N GLU A 211 -9.19 -7.35 -23.84
CA GLU A 211 -10.39 -8.17 -23.77
C GLU A 211 -10.54 -9.03 -25.03
N GLU A 212 -10.36 -8.44 -26.23
CA GLU A 212 -10.43 -9.19 -27.49
C GLU A 212 -9.31 -10.24 -27.58
N PHE A 213 -8.09 -9.89 -27.18
CA PHE A 213 -6.98 -10.85 -27.12
C PHE A 213 -7.30 -12.04 -26.21
N HIS A 214 -7.84 -11.79 -25.00
CA HIS A 214 -8.19 -12.88 -24.08
C HIS A 214 -9.41 -13.69 -24.53
N LYS A 215 -10.30 -13.12 -25.36
CA LYS A 215 -11.44 -13.84 -25.92
C LYS A 215 -11.09 -14.68 -27.15
N SER A 216 -10.28 -14.14 -28.06
CA SER A 216 -10.07 -14.73 -29.39
C SER A 216 -8.61 -14.97 -29.79
N GLY A 217 -7.66 -14.56 -28.96
CA GLY A 217 -6.21 -14.64 -29.23
C GLY A 217 -5.72 -13.61 -30.26
N LYS A 218 -6.58 -12.70 -30.72
CA LYS A 218 -6.22 -11.70 -31.73
C LYS A 218 -5.37 -10.58 -31.13
N THR A 219 -4.23 -10.30 -31.77
CA THR A 219 -3.38 -9.15 -31.44
C THR A 219 -3.93 -7.88 -32.09
N SER A 220 -3.42 -6.73 -31.67
CA SER A 220 -3.65 -5.45 -32.34
C SER A 220 -2.42 -4.55 -32.21
N GLU A 221 -2.32 -3.53 -33.07
CA GLU A 221 -1.19 -2.60 -33.09
C GLU A 221 -0.95 -1.91 -31.74
N ILE A 222 -2.02 -1.65 -30.96
CA ILE A 222 -1.88 -1.02 -29.64
C ILE A 222 -1.26 -1.95 -28.60
N LEU A 223 -1.49 -3.27 -28.70
CA LEU A 223 -0.82 -4.23 -27.81
C LEU A 223 0.67 -4.33 -28.12
N GLU A 224 1.03 -4.25 -29.40
CA GLU A 224 2.41 -4.25 -29.86
C GLU A 224 3.14 -2.95 -29.47
N LYS A 225 2.48 -1.79 -29.62
CA LYS A 225 3.00 -0.48 -29.18
C LYS A 225 3.47 -0.48 -27.71
N TYR A 226 2.75 -1.20 -26.85
CA TYR A 226 3.03 -1.27 -25.41
C TYR A 226 3.69 -2.59 -24.97
N GLU A 227 4.20 -3.38 -25.93
CA GLU A 227 4.92 -4.64 -25.71
C GLU A 227 4.19 -5.59 -24.75
N TYR A 228 2.87 -5.70 -24.93
CA TYR A 228 2.02 -6.31 -23.93
C TYR A 228 1.96 -7.84 -24.07
N VAL A 229 2.73 -8.57 -23.26
CA VAL A 229 2.73 -10.04 -23.22
C VAL A 229 2.55 -10.56 -21.78
N GLY A 230 1.64 -11.52 -21.58
CA GLY A 230 1.53 -12.30 -20.34
C GLY A 230 0.82 -11.62 -19.16
N VAL A 231 0.37 -10.39 -19.34
CA VAL A 231 -0.32 -9.66 -18.28
C VAL A 231 -1.76 -10.15 -18.11
N PRO A 232 -2.21 -10.43 -16.87
CA PRO A 232 -3.59 -10.83 -16.60
C PRO A 232 -4.62 -9.79 -17.05
N PHE A 233 -5.69 -10.28 -17.68
CA PHE A 233 -6.94 -9.55 -17.87
C PHE A 233 -8.05 -10.29 -17.12
N PHE A 234 -8.60 -9.67 -16.07
CA PHE A 234 -9.76 -10.20 -15.35
C PHE A 234 -11.04 -9.73 -16.04
N ASP A 235 -11.69 -10.63 -16.77
CA ASP A 235 -13.06 -10.37 -17.21
C ASP A 235 -14.00 -10.23 -15.99
N ARG A 236 -15.26 -9.87 -16.23
CA ARG A 236 -16.22 -9.64 -15.15
C ARG A 236 -16.42 -10.85 -14.22
N ASP A 237 -16.34 -12.08 -14.74
CA ASP A 237 -16.54 -13.29 -13.94
C ASP A 237 -15.26 -13.69 -13.21
N ASP A 238 -14.11 -13.60 -13.89
CA ASP A 238 -12.79 -13.77 -13.29
C ASP A 238 -12.56 -12.75 -12.15
N GLY A 239 -12.97 -11.50 -12.36
CA GLY A 239 -12.88 -10.43 -11.36
C GLY A 239 -13.70 -10.72 -10.10
N LYS A 240 -14.89 -11.34 -10.23
CA LYS A 240 -15.69 -11.77 -9.06
C LYS A 240 -14.96 -12.86 -8.29
N ILE A 241 -14.49 -13.90 -8.98
CA ILE A 241 -13.78 -15.02 -8.35
C ILE A 241 -12.51 -14.50 -7.66
N ALA A 242 -11.70 -13.69 -8.34
CA ALA A 242 -10.52 -13.06 -7.77
C ALA A 242 -10.83 -12.27 -6.50
N TRP A 243 -11.91 -11.49 -6.51
CA TRP A 243 -12.32 -10.69 -5.35
C TRP A 243 -12.85 -11.53 -4.18
N GLU A 244 -13.56 -12.63 -4.47
CA GLU A 244 -14.02 -13.60 -3.47
C GLU A 244 -12.83 -14.30 -2.79
N VAL A 245 -11.88 -14.79 -3.59
CA VAL A 245 -10.62 -15.37 -3.08
C VAL A 245 -9.88 -14.36 -2.22
N ALA A 246 -9.69 -13.12 -2.71
CA ALA A 246 -9.00 -12.07 -1.97
C ALA A 246 -9.69 -11.74 -0.64
N SER A 247 -11.02 -11.68 -0.63
CA SER A 247 -11.80 -11.42 0.58
C SER A 247 -11.63 -12.53 1.63
N ARG A 248 -11.60 -13.80 1.17
CA ARG A 248 -11.38 -14.94 2.06
C ARG A 248 -9.95 -14.96 2.61
N VAL A 249 -8.95 -14.76 1.77
CA VAL A 249 -7.53 -14.62 2.18
C VAL A 249 -7.40 -13.51 3.22
N ALA A 250 -7.88 -12.30 2.94
CA ALA A 250 -7.78 -11.17 3.85
C ALA A 250 -8.45 -11.44 5.21
N SER A 251 -9.60 -12.12 5.20
CA SER A 251 -10.32 -12.49 6.44
C SER A 251 -9.56 -13.52 7.28
N GLU A 252 -8.98 -14.53 6.65
CA GLU A 252 -8.15 -15.53 7.33
C GLU A 252 -6.86 -14.90 7.87
N VAL A 253 -6.18 -14.09 7.07
CA VAL A 253 -4.97 -13.35 7.49
C VAL A 253 -5.27 -12.42 8.66
N LYS A 254 -6.39 -11.69 8.61
CA LYS A 254 -6.77 -10.76 9.69
C LYS A 254 -6.89 -11.47 11.02
N ARG A 255 -7.59 -12.61 11.06
CA ARG A 255 -7.69 -13.42 12.27
C ARG A 255 -6.32 -13.85 12.80
N LEU A 256 -5.42 -14.24 11.90
CA LEU A 256 -4.10 -14.69 12.29
C LEU A 256 -3.27 -13.56 12.91
N VAL A 257 -3.26 -12.38 12.31
CA VAL A 257 -2.33 -11.32 12.74
C VAL A 257 -2.85 -10.48 13.91
N THR A 258 -4.17 -10.33 14.07
CA THR A 258 -4.75 -9.55 15.19
C THR A 258 -4.79 -10.34 16.50
N GLU A 259 -4.67 -11.67 16.45
CA GLU A 259 -4.60 -12.55 17.62
C GLU A 259 -3.17 -12.75 18.16
N VAL A 260 -2.14 -12.19 17.50
CA VAL A 260 -0.74 -12.32 17.93
C VAL A 260 -0.42 -11.31 19.03
N GLU A 261 -0.53 -11.76 20.28
CA GLU A 261 -0.21 -10.94 21.46
C GLU A 261 1.24 -10.41 21.45
N GLU A 262 2.19 -11.19 20.92
CA GLU A 262 3.59 -10.75 20.80
C GLU A 262 3.73 -9.55 19.84
N LEU A 263 2.91 -9.45 18.80
CA LEU A 263 2.95 -8.34 17.85
C LEU A 263 2.42 -7.07 18.53
N LYS A 264 1.32 -7.19 19.28
CA LYS A 264 0.79 -6.10 20.11
C LYS A 264 1.83 -5.61 21.11
N GLU A 265 2.50 -6.53 21.80
CA GLU A 265 3.54 -6.19 22.75
C GLU A 265 4.71 -5.46 22.08
N ASN A 266 5.19 -5.94 20.92
CA ASN A 266 6.27 -5.30 20.18
C ASN A 266 5.91 -3.90 19.68
N LEU A 267 4.68 -3.72 19.16
CA LEU A 267 4.22 -2.40 18.72
C LEU A 267 4.01 -1.44 19.90
N SER A 268 3.57 -1.94 21.06
CA SER A 268 3.42 -1.09 22.26
C SER A 268 4.74 -0.49 22.75
N LYS A 269 5.89 -1.10 22.42
CA LYS A 269 7.24 -0.65 22.79
C LYS A 269 7.81 0.40 21.83
N LEU A 270 7.14 0.65 20.71
CA LEU A 270 7.50 1.73 19.81
C LEU A 270 7.15 3.06 20.46
N ARG A 271 7.95 4.10 20.19
CA ARG A 271 7.64 5.46 20.62
C ARG A 271 6.30 5.92 20.03
N ALA A 272 6.01 5.48 18.80
CA ALA A 272 4.75 5.65 18.09
C ALA A 272 3.50 5.39 18.92
N SER A 273 3.53 4.40 19.81
CA SER A 273 2.37 4.02 20.63
C SER A 273 1.95 5.12 21.63
N GLN A 274 2.78 6.13 21.87
CA GLN A 274 2.48 7.21 22.82
C GLN A 274 1.46 8.23 22.30
N TRP A 275 1.24 8.29 20.98
CA TRP A 275 0.43 9.33 20.34
C TRP A 275 -0.64 8.82 19.37
N CYS A 276 -0.71 7.51 19.14
CA CYS A 276 -1.73 6.90 18.29
C CYS A 276 -2.26 5.60 18.91
N SER A 277 -3.42 5.15 18.44
CA SER A 277 -3.99 3.88 18.85
C SER A 277 -3.17 2.70 18.28
N PHE A 278 -3.38 1.52 18.85
CA PHE A 278 -2.78 0.30 18.31
C PHE A 278 -3.13 0.12 16.84
N GLU A 279 -4.38 0.36 16.47
CA GLU A 279 -4.86 0.14 15.11
C GLU A 279 -4.19 1.09 14.11
N GLU A 280 -4.04 2.38 14.46
CA GLU A 280 -3.32 3.36 13.63
C GLU A 280 -1.87 2.90 13.41
N LEU A 281 -1.18 2.53 14.48
CA LEU A 281 0.19 2.01 14.39
C LEU A 281 0.26 0.68 13.62
N PHE A 282 -0.78 -0.14 13.73
CA PHE A 282 -0.85 -1.44 13.07
C PHE A 282 -0.99 -1.30 11.55
N ILE A 283 -1.65 -0.26 11.02
CA ILE A 283 -1.65 0.01 9.57
C ILE A 283 -0.24 0.28 9.08
N GLU A 284 0.51 1.14 9.78
CA GLU A 284 1.90 1.40 9.41
C GLU A 284 2.73 0.11 9.48
N ALA A 285 2.62 -0.65 10.57
CA ALA A 285 3.30 -1.95 10.71
C ALA A 285 2.91 -2.95 9.62
N TRP A 286 1.64 -2.95 9.21
CA TRP A 286 1.14 -3.83 8.17
C TRP A 286 1.87 -3.62 6.85
N HIS A 287 2.14 -2.37 6.45
CA HIS A 287 2.93 -2.08 5.25
C HIS A 287 4.32 -2.74 5.26
N TRP A 288 4.96 -2.83 6.43
CA TRP A 288 6.24 -3.54 6.58
C TRP A 288 6.06 -5.06 6.53
N ILE A 289 5.02 -5.58 7.17
CA ILE A 289 4.72 -7.02 7.24
C ILE A 289 4.34 -7.57 5.87
N PHE A 290 3.34 -6.99 5.20
CA PHE A 290 2.89 -7.52 3.90
C PHE A 290 3.92 -7.26 2.80
N GLY A 291 4.63 -6.13 2.85
CA GLY A 291 5.71 -5.84 1.92
C GLY A 291 6.80 -6.92 1.98
N TRP A 292 7.24 -7.29 3.19
CA TRP A 292 8.18 -8.39 3.34
C TRP A 292 7.60 -9.75 2.99
N THR A 293 6.34 -10.02 3.36
CA THR A 293 5.61 -11.23 2.97
C THR A 293 5.69 -11.44 1.47
N ASN A 294 5.39 -10.40 0.68
CA ASN A 294 5.43 -10.52 -0.77
C ASN A 294 6.83 -10.80 -1.31
N ASN A 295 7.89 -10.24 -0.73
CA ASN A 295 9.26 -10.59 -1.14
C ASN A 295 9.59 -12.05 -0.88
N VAL A 296 9.20 -12.58 0.28
CA VAL A 296 9.43 -13.99 0.60
C VAL A 296 8.66 -14.86 -0.39
N LEU A 297 7.40 -14.52 -0.69
CA LEU A 297 6.61 -15.24 -1.70
C LEU A 297 7.21 -15.17 -3.11
N ILE A 298 7.90 -14.09 -3.50
CA ILE A 298 8.68 -14.04 -4.74
C ILE A 298 9.90 -14.96 -4.65
N LYS A 299 10.69 -14.86 -3.58
CA LYS A 299 11.94 -15.65 -3.40
C LYS A 299 11.69 -17.15 -3.37
N GLU A 300 10.52 -17.57 -2.91
CA GLU A 300 10.07 -18.96 -2.88
C GLU A 300 9.36 -19.39 -4.18
N ASP A 301 9.45 -18.59 -5.25
CA ASP A 301 8.81 -18.82 -6.56
C ASP A 301 7.27 -18.99 -6.48
N TYR A 302 6.65 -18.54 -5.39
CA TYR A 302 5.20 -18.61 -5.22
C TYR A 302 4.50 -17.48 -6.00
N PHE A 303 5.09 -16.29 -5.99
CA PHE A 303 4.70 -15.13 -6.80
C PHE A 303 5.68 -14.91 -7.95
N ALA A 304 5.21 -14.27 -9.02
CA ALA A 304 6.06 -13.91 -10.14
C ALA A 304 7.06 -12.81 -9.71
N GLU A 305 8.31 -12.88 -10.15
CA GLU A 305 9.22 -11.75 -9.99
C GLU A 305 8.78 -10.61 -10.93
N PRO A 306 8.52 -9.39 -10.41
CA PRO A 306 8.14 -8.25 -11.24
C PRO A 306 9.34 -7.70 -12.00
N GLU A 307 9.08 -7.13 -13.18
CA GLU A 307 10.10 -6.44 -13.97
C GLU A 307 10.64 -5.21 -13.22
N GLU A 308 11.96 -5.04 -13.22
CA GLU A 308 12.63 -3.90 -12.61
C GLU A 308 12.83 -2.76 -13.62
N SER A 309 12.38 -1.55 -13.27
CA SER A 309 12.66 -0.33 -14.00
C SER A 309 14.13 0.07 -13.85
N GLY A 310 14.64 0.89 -14.76
CA GLY A 310 16.04 1.34 -14.75
C GLY A 310 16.47 2.11 -13.49
N ASP A 311 15.53 2.56 -12.66
CA ASP A 311 15.74 3.23 -11.39
C ASP A 311 15.27 2.42 -10.16
N GLY A 312 14.98 1.12 -10.34
CA GLY A 312 14.82 0.15 -9.24
C GLY A 312 13.39 -0.08 -8.73
N GLY A 313 12.37 0.41 -9.44
CA GLY A 313 10.96 0.10 -9.17
C GLY A 313 10.58 -1.25 -9.78
N ARG A 314 9.83 -2.09 -9.07
CA ARG A 314 9.43 -3.42 -9.54
C ARG A 314 7.94 -3.60 -9.45
N TYR A 315 7.25 -3.81 -10.58
CA TYR A 315 5.78 -3.84 -10.62
C TYR A 315 5.20 -4.96 -11.50
N VAL A 316 4.14 -5.58 -11.02
CA VAL A 316 3.22 -6.36 -11.85
C VAL A 316 2.07 -5.45 -12.27
N LYS A 317 1.73 -5.45 -13.56
CA LYS A 317 0.59 -4.73 -14.14
C LYS A 317 -0.54 -5.72 -14.48
N TRP A 318 -1.80 -5.29 -14.45
CA TRP A 318 -2.96 -6.06 -14.95
C TRP A 318 -4.17 -5.16 -15.24
N VAL A 319 -5.19 -5.73 -15.89
CA VAL A 319 -6.41 -5.02 -16.29
C VAL A 319 -7.65 -5.80 -15.85
N SER A 320 -8.74 -5.12 -15.52
CA SER A 320 -10.05 -5.72 -15.32
C SER A 320 -11.17 -4.96 -16.04
N SER A 321 -12.23 -5.66 -16.44
CA SER A 321 -13.45 -5.10 -17.03
C SER A 321 -14.67 -5.20 -16.11
#